data_AF-A0A8W8NIJ9-F1
#
_entry.id   AF-A0A8W8NIJ9-F1
#
_cell.length_a   1.000
_cell.length_b   1.000
_cell.length_c   1.000
_cell.angle_alpha   90.00
_cell.angle_beta   90.00
_cell.angle_gamma   90.00
#
_symmetry.space_group_name_H-M   'P 1'
#
loop_
_entity.id
_entity.type
_entity.pdbx_description
1 polymer ?
#
loop_
_entity_poly.entity_id
_entity_poly.type
_entity_poly.pdbx_seq_one_letter_code
_entity_poly.pdbx_strand_id
1 'polypeptide(L)'
;YEDRQRGRFAGFSLYVSNTGVIQGSRLCYKNGPHDHLPPLNFTAICPESGRYVIFYNERYAGVTYPTGFELENVFTELCEVIVKGCRNTGYYGRNCDSPCPTNCKDSTCHIQSGACFMCKPGWTDIHCNKKCGDGWYGLNCSQQCKGHCRDGATCNHVTGQCDKG
;
A
#
# COMPACT_ATOMS: atom_id res chain seq x y z
N TYR A 1 -20.38 0.62 23.66
CA TYR A 1 -20.04 -0.02 22.36
C TYR A 1 -18.67 0.44 21.91
N GLU A 2 -18.42 1.75 21.83
CA GLU A 2 -17.07 2.30 21.57
C GLU A 2 -16.04 1.90 22.63
N ASP A 3 -16.36 1.92 23.92
CA ASP A 3 -15.39 1.57 24.98
C ASP A 3 -14.88 0.13 24.86
N ARG A 4 -15.76 -0.80 24.48
CA ARG A 4 -15.39 -2.20 24.22
C ARG A 4 -14.46 -2.31 22.99
N GLN A 5 -14.68 -1.50 21.96
CA GLN A 5 -13.80 -1.47 20.78
C GLN A 5 -12.45 -0.84 21.11
N ARG A 6 -12.43 0.26 21.91
CA ARG A 6 -11.19 0.91 22.37
C ARG A 6 -10.33 -0.06 23.14
N GLY A 7 -10.93 -0.79 24.08
CA GLY A 7 -10.21 -1.77 24.89
C GLY A 7 -9.58 -2.89 24.08
N ARG A 8 -10.35 -3.47 23.15
CA ARG A 8 -10.01 -4.73 22.47
C ARG A 8 -9.24 -4.58 21.16
N PHE A 9 -9.46 -3.50 20.42
CA PHE A 9 -8.91 -3.34 19.07
C PHE A 9 -8.03 -2.11 18.89
N ALA A 10 -8.09 -1.12 19.78
CA ALA A 10 -7.28 0.07 19.55
C ALA A 10 -5.78 -0.23 19.65
N GLY A 11 -5.00 0.42 18.78
CA GLY A 11 -3.55 0.27 18.69
C GLY A 11 -3.05 -1.00 17.99
N PHE A 12 -3.92 -1.80 17.35
CA PHE A 12 -3.42 -2.99 16.65
C PHE A 12 -2.54 -2.66 15.43
N SER A 13 -1.66 -3.60 15.11
CA SER A 13 -0.80 -3.59 13.95
C SER A 13 -0.92 -4.91 13.18
N LEU A 14 -0.72 -4.86 11.88
CA LEU A 14 -0.61 -6.03 11.01
C LEU A 14 0.83 -6.14 10.50
N TYR A 15 1.38 -7.35 10.57
CA TYR A 15 2.70 -7.65 10.04
C TYR A 15 2.64 -8.82 9.06
N VAL A 16 3.54 -8.83 8.08
CA VAL A 16 3.78 -9.97 7.19
C VAL A 16 5.12 -10.60 7.54
N SER A 17 5.12 -11.91 7.77
CA SER A 17 6.28 -12.69 8.18
C SER A 17 6.46 -13.93 7.31
N ASN A 18 7.72 -14.31 7.07
CA ASN A 18 8.07 -15.58 6.42
C ASN A 18 8.22 -16.73 7.41
N THR A 19 8.50 -16.43 8.67
CA THR A 19 8.84 -17.39 9.72
C THR A 19 7.72 -17.61 10.73
N GLY A 20 6.73 -16.72 10.75
CA GLY A 20 5.63 -16.75 11.71
C GLY A 20 5.94 -16.03 13.02
N VAL A 21 7.14 -15.46 13.18
CA VAL A 21 7.47 -14.58 14.30
C VAL A 21 7.45 -13.11 13.89
N ILE A 22 7.21 -12.22 14.86
CA ILE A 22 7.15 -10.77 14.63
C ILE A 22 8.54 -10.17 14.39
N GLN A 23 9.59 -10.76 14.97
CA GLN A 23 10.96 -10.30 14.77
C GLN A 23 11.40 -10.50 13.32
N GLY A 24 11.83 -9.44 12.66
CA GLY A 24 12.18 -9.46 11.23
C GLY A 24 10.99 -9.48 10.27
N SER A 25 9.76 -9.34 10.77
CA SER A 25 8.56 -9.16 9.95
C SER A 25 8.48 -7.74 9.36
N ARG A 26 7.64 -7.57 8.33
CA ARG A 26 7.36 -6.28 7.69
C ARG A 26 6.05 -5.70 8.23
N LEU A 27 6.08 -4.46 8.69
CA LEU A 27 4.89 -3.75 9.15
C LEU A 27 4.02 -3.36 7.94
N CYS A 28 2.80 -3.88 7.90
CA CYS A 28 1.81 -3.60 6.85
C CYS A 28 0.89 -2.44 7.19
N TYR A 29 0.44 -2.42 8.44
CA TYR A 29 -0.54 -1.45 8.93
C TYR A 29 -0.32 -1.25 10.41
N LYS A 30 -0.42 0.00 10.84
CA LYS A 30 -0.49 0.36 12.25
C LYS A 30 -1.65 1.32 12.41
N ASN A 31 -2.54 1.04 13.35
CA ASN A 31 -3.62 1.97 13.64
C ASN A 31 -3.04 3.32 14.09
N GLY A 32 -3.57 4.41 13.53
CA GLY A 32 -3.10 5.78 13.73
C GLY A 32 -3.33 6.31 15.14
N PRO A 33 -2.93 7.57 15.42
CA PRO A 33 -2.98 8.11 16.76
C PRO A 33 -4.42 8.19 17.29
N HIS A 34 -4.63 7.42 18.36
CA HIS A 34 -5.46 7.59 19.56
C HIS A 34 -6.92 8.08 19.48
N ASP A 35 -7.31 8.99 18.58
CA ASP A 35 -8.65 9.57 18.58
C ASP A 35 -9.62 8.89 17.60
N HIS A 36 -9.11 8.07 16.68
CA HIS A 36 -9.92 7.38 15.70
C HIS A 36 -9.85 5.87 15.92
N LEU A 37 -10.95 5.31 16.42
CA LEU A 37 -11.17 3.87 16.46
C LEU A 37 -11.11 3.28 15.05
N PRO A 38 -10.45 2.12 14.85
CA PRO A 38 -10.53 1.43 13.58
C PRO A 38 -11.98 0.96 13.37
N PRO A 39 -12.51 1.04 12.15
CA PRO A 39 -13.87 0.55 11.86
C PRO A 39 -13.94 -0.96 12.12
N LEU A 40 -15.11 -1.45 12.55
CA LEU A 40 -15.33 -2.89 12.76
C LEU A 40 -15.05 -3.72 11.52
N ASN A 41 -15.45 -3.19 10.36
CA ASN A 41 -15.11 -3.74 9.06
C ASN A 41 -13.96 -2.93 8.49
N PHE A 42 -12.79 -3.53 8.47
CA PHE A 42 -11.56 -2.89 8.05
C PHE A 42 -10.89 -3.72 6.94
N THR A 43 -10.33 -3.03 5.94
CA THR A 43 -9.50 -3.65 4.90
C THR A 43 -8.22 -2.84 4.78
N ALA A 44 -7.08 -3.50 4.99
CA ALA A 44 -5.76 -2.95 4.71
C ALA A 44 -5.15 -3.60 3.48
N ILE A 45 -4.42 -2.81 2.70
CA ILE A 45 -3.60 -3.29 1.61
C ILE A 45 -2.17 -3.42 2.14
N CYS A 46 -1.58 -4.61 2.03
CA CYS A 46 -0.18 -4.84 2.34
C CYS A 46 0.58 -5.35 1.10
N PRO A 47 1.42 -4.51 0.46
CA PRO A 47 2.20 -4.91 -0.71
C PRO A 47 3.47 -5.68 -0.30
N GLU A 48 3.34 -6.62 0.64
CA GLU A 48 4.45 -7.43 1.15
C GLU A 48 4.27 -8.89 0.78
N SER A 49 5.38 -9.57 0.55
CA SER A 49 5.39 -11.02 0.33
C SER A 49 5.70 -11.74 1.63
N GLY A 50 4.85 -12.69 2.01
CA GLY A 50 5.14 -13.56 3.13
C GLY A 50 4.19 -14.73 3.27
N ARG A 51 4.47 -15.57 4.26
CA ARG A 51 3.72 -16.80 4.54
C ARG A 51 2.67 -16.62 5.64
N TYR A 52 2.89 -15.68 6.54
CA TYR A 52 2.06 -15.44 7.71
C TYR A 52 1.66 -13.97 7.78
N VAL A 53 0.38 -13.72 8.08
CA VAL A 53 -0.10 -12.40 8.51
C VAL A 53 -0.27 -12.47 10.03
N ILE A 54 0.37 -11.56 10.73
CA ILE A 54 0.35 -11.48 12.19
C ILE A 54 -0.48 -10.27 12.58
N PHE A 55 -1.61 -10.51 13.24
CA PHE A 55 -2.32 -9.47 13.98
C PHE A 55 -1.65 -9.31 15.34
N TYR A 56 -1.24 -8.10 15.69
CA TYR A 56 -0.56 -7.81 16.94
C TYR A 56 -1.20 -6.61 17.64
N ASN A 57 -1.72 -6.85 18.84
CA ASN A 57 -2.26 -5.79 19.69
C ASN A 57 -1.21 -5.37 20.71
N GLU A 58 -0.63 -4.17 20.56
CA GLU A 58 0.54 -3.76 21.34
C GLU A 58 0.15 -3.20 22.72
N ARG A 59 0.73 -3.77 23.81
CA ARG A 59 0.54 -3.35 25.21
C ARG A 59 1.84 -3.48 25.99
N TYR A 60 2.71 -2.49 25.84
CA TYR A 60 4.04 -2.48 26.46
C TYR A 60 3.98 -1.89 27.88
N ALA A 61 4.69 -2.52 28.81
CA ALA A 61 4.84 -2.00 30.15
C ALA A 61 5.53 -0.62 30.13
N GLY A 62 5.00 0.33 30.89
CA GLY A 62 5.55 1.69 31.00
C GLY A 62 5.22 2.63 29.83
N VAL A 63 4.43 2.18 28.85
CA VAL A 63 3.89 3.06 27.80
C VAL A 63 2.53 3.62 28.24
N THR A 64 2.35 4.93 28.12
CA THR A 64 1.06 5.57 28.34
C THR A 64 0.18 5.39 27.12
N TYR A 65 -0.96 4.74 27.29
CA TYR A 65 -1.98 4.58 26.27
C TYR A 65 -3.15 5.55 26.50
N PRO A 66 -3.95 5.85 25.46
CA PRO A 66 -5.12 6.71 25.60
C PRO A 66 -6.17 6.14 26.51
N THR A 67 -7.02 7.03 27.01
CA THR A 67 -8.22 6.69 27.76
C THR A 67 -9.08 5.68 26.99
N GLY A 68 -9.47 4.60 27.69
CA GLY A 68 -10.30 3.53 27.15
C GLY A 68 -9.53 2.33 26.55
N PHE A 69 -8.20 2.37 26.52
CA PHE A 69 -7.40 1.18 26.23
C PHE A 69 -7.39 0.26 27.46
N GLU A 70 -7.65 -1.03 27.24
CA GLU A 70 -7.50 -2.06 28.27
C GLU A 70 -6.03 -2.47 28.36
N LEU A 71 -5.45 -2.40 29.56
CA LEU A 71 -4.02 -2.62 29.78
C LEU A 71 -3.70 -3.90 30.57
N GLU A 72 -4.64 -4.39 31.37
CA GLU A 72 -4.44 -5.59 32.19
C GLU A 72 -4.89 -6.87 31.45
N ASN A 73 -6.14 -6.92 31.02
CA ASN A 73 -6.74 -8.09 30.37
C ASN A 73 -7.07 -7.80 28.91
N VAL A 74 -6.06 -7.97 28.05
CA VAL A 74 -6.14 -7.58 26.64
C VAL A 74 -6.73 -8.73 25.84
N PHE A 75 -8.03 -8.65 25.56
CA PHE A 75 -8.73 -9.61 24.71
C PHE A 75 -8.73 -9.15 23.25
N THR A 76 -8.37 -10.05 22.34
CA THR A 76 -8.50 -9.85 20.90
C THR A 76 -9.53 -10.85 20.36
N GLU A 77 -10.60 -10.35 19.74
CA GLU A 77 -11.71 -11.17 19.22
C GLU A 77 -11.86 -10.96 17.70
N LEU A 78 -11.09 -11.68 16.88
CA LEU A 78 -11.24 -11.61 15.44
C LEU A 78 -12.39 -12.54 15.00
N CYS A 79 -13.49 -11.96 14.52
CA CYS A 79 -14.64 -12.74 14.05
C CYS A 79 -14.37 -13.43 12.71
N GLU A 80 -14.03 -12.64 11.69
CA GLU A 80 -13.74 -13.13 10.33
C GLU A 80 -12.47 -12.44 9.83
N VAL A 81 -11.53 -13.24 9.33
CA VAL A 81 -10.28 -12.74 8.76
C VAL A 81 -10.11 -13.33 7.37
N ILE A 82 -10.06 -12.46 6.37
CA ILE A 82 -9.86 -12.85 4.97
C ILE A 82 -8.53 -12.28 4.49
N VAL A 83 -7.55 -13.16 4.29
CA VAL A 83 -6.28 -12.79 3.65
C VAL A 83 -6.39 -13.12 2.17
N LYS A 84 -6.23 -12.11 1.32
CA LYS A 84 -6.20 -12.25 -0.13
C LYS A 84 -4.78 -11.98 -0.60
N GLY A 85 -4.28 -12.84 -1.48
CA GLY A 85 -2.94 -12.70 -2.05
C GLY A 85 -2.75 -13.64 -3.23
N CYS A 86 -1.71 -13.39 -4.01
CA CYS A 86 -1.28 -14.24 -5.11
C CYS A 86 0.01 -14.97 -4.75
N ARG A 87 0.11 -16.22 -5.18
CA ARG A 87 1.31 -17.04 -4.96
C ARG A 87 2.52 -16.47 -5.72
N ASN A 88 2.28 -15.98 -6.92
CA ASN A 88 3.30 -15.36 -7.77
C ASN A 88 3.18 -13.84 -7.68
N THR A 89 4.32 -13.16 -7.58
CA THR A 89 4.38 -11.70 -7.69
C THR A 89 4.12 -11.26 -9.13
N GLY A 90 3.60 -10.05 -9.30
CA GLY A 90 3.32 -9.51 -10.64
C GLY A 90 2.07 -10.06 -11.31
N TYR A 91 1.19 -10.74 -10.57
CA TYR A 91 -0.10 -11.20 -11.06
C TYR A 91 -1.25 -10.73 -10.15
N TYR A 92 -2.42 -10.59 -10.74
CA TYR A 92 -3.66 -10.20 -10.09
C TYR A 92 -4.85 -10.98 -10.66
N GLY A 93 -6.03 -10.71 -10.10
CA GLY A 93 -7.29 -11.38 -10.42
C GLY A 93 -7.62 -12.47 -9.42
N ARG A 94 -8.86 -12.97 -9.49
CA ARG A 94 -9.38 -14.00 -8.55
C ARG A 94 -8.52 -15.27 -8.52
N ASN A 95 -7.90 -15.60 -9.64
CA ASN A 95 -7.07 -16.79 -9.82
C ASN A 95 -5.57 -16.47 -9.96
N CYS A 96 -5.17 -15.20 -9.90
CA CYS A 96 -3.78 -14.77 -10.08
C CYS A 96 -3.17 -15.14 -11.45
N ASP A 97 -3.98 -15.09 -12.50
CA ASP A 97 -3.56 -15.43 -13.87
C ASP A 97 -3.29 -14.18 -14.73
N SER A 98 -3.76 -13.00 -14.31
CA SER A 98 -3.59 -11.77 -15.06
C SER A 98 -2.30 -11.06 -14.66
N PRO A 99 -1.35 -10.78 -15.58
CA PRO A 99 -0.13 -10.06 -15.23
C PRO A 99 -0.45 -8.60 -14.89
N CYS A 100 0.21 -8.05 -13.88
CA CYS A 100 0.14 -6.63 -13.55
C CYS A 100 0.54 -5.77 -14.77
N PRO A 101 -0.05 -4.56 -14.92
CA PRO A 101 0.33 -3.65 -15.99
C PRO A 101 1.84 -3.40 -16.05
N THR A 102 2.41 -3.39 -17.26
CA THR A 102 3.86 -3.33 -17.53
C THR A 102 4.55 -2.14 -16.88
N ASN A 103 3.84 -1.03 -16.72
CA ASN A 103 4.37 0.22 -16.18
C ASN A 103 4.06 0.42 -14.69
N CYS A 104 3.48 -0.56 -14.00
CA CYS A 104 3.50 -0.56 -12.54
C CYS A 104 4.96 -0.61 -12.06
N LYS A 105 5.28 0.18 -11.04
CA LYS A 105 6.56 0.11 -10.37
C LYS A 105 6.74 -1.27 -9.72
N ASP A 106 7.91 -1.86 -9.90
CA ASP A 106 8.29 -3.19 -9.39
C ASP A 106 7.35 -4.33 -9.82
N SER A 107 6.55 -4.11 -10.87
CA SER A 107 5.45 -5.00 -11.30
C SER A 107 4.42 -5.27 -10.20
N THR A 108 4.25 -4.35 -9.25
CA THR A 108 3.33 -4.52 -8.13
C THR A 108 2.00 -3.81 -8.40
N CYS A 109 0.90 -4.56 -8.32
CA CYS A 109 -0.45 -4.03 -8.49
C CYS A 109 -1.42 -4.63 -7.47
N HIS A 110 -2.58 -4.00 -7.33
CA HIS A 110 -3.64 -4.46 -6.48
C HIS A 110 -4.18 -5.80 -6.97
N ILE A 111 -4.13 -6.81 -6.10
CA ILE A 111 -4.40 -8.21 -6.43
C ILE A 111 -5.80 -8.49 -6.98
N GLN A 112 -6.80 -7.62 -6.77
CA GLN A 112 -8.15 -7.82 -7.30
C GLN A 112 -8.43 -6.97 -8.55
N SER A 113 -7.97 -5.71 -8.54
CA SER A 113 -8.34 -4.75 -9.59
C SER A 113 -7.26 -4.58 -10.66
N GLY A 114 -6.01 -4.97 -10.38
CA GLY A 114 -4.87 -4.72 -11.25
C GLY A 114 -4.34 -3.29 -11.18
N ALA A 115 -4.92 -2.42 -10.35
CA ALA A 115 -4.49 -1.04 -10.20
C ALA A 115 -3.07 -0.96 -9.63
N CYS A 116 -2.18 -0.20 -10.26
CA CYS A 116 -0.82 -0.02 -9.78
C CYS A 116 -0.80 0.86 -8.53
N PHE A 117 0.03 0.53 -7.54
CA PHE A 117 0.25 1.40 -6.38
C PHE A 117 1.11 2.62 -6.73
N MET A 118 1.97 2.48 -7.74
CA MET A 118 2.83 3.54 -8.25
C MET A 118 3.19 3.23 -9.71
N CYS A 119 3.27 4.27 -10.54
CA CYS A 119 3.73 4.16 -11.91
C CYS A 119 5.24 4.36 -12.02
N LYS A 120 5.84 3.72 -13.03
CA LYS A 120 7.17 4.09 -13.51
C LYS A 120 7.16 5.55 -13.99
N PRO A 121 8.29 6.28 -13.91
CA PRO A 121 8.38 7.65 -14.43
C PRO A 121 7.89 7.74 -15.87
N GLY A 122 7.13 8.80 -16.16
CA GLY A 122 6.54 9.04 -17.47
C GLY A 122 5.21 8.35 -17.75
N TRP A 123 4.67 7.61 -16.78
CA TRP A 123 3.36 6.97 -16.87
C TRP A 123 2.43 7.44 -15.75
N THR A 124 1.14 7.43 -16.03
CA THR A 124 0.06 7.91 -15.17
C THR A 124 -1.21 7.07 -15.40
N ASP A 125 -2.29 7.42 -14.71
CA ASP A 125 -3.52 6.65 -14.52
C ASP A 125 -3.40 5.49 -13.52
N ILE A 126 -4.54 4.86 -13.18
CA ILE A 126 -4.62 3.83 -12.14
C ILE A 126 -3.93 2.51 -12.53
N HIS A 127 -3.68 2.29 -13.82
CA HIS A 127 -3.05 1.10 -14.39
C HIS A 127 -1.70 1.42 -15.07
N CYS A 128 -1.21 2.65 -14.96
CA CYS A 128 -0.02 3.16 -15.62
C CYS A 128 -0.01 2.95 -17.15
N ASN A 129 -1.18 2.97 -17.79
CA ASN A 129 -1.30 2.74 -19.23
C ASN A 129 -1.19 4.04 -20.04
N LYS A 130 -1.40 5.19 -19.39
CA LYS A 130 -1.33 6.50 -20.01
C LYS A 130 0.06 7.10 -19.83
N LYS A 131 0.64 7.65 -20.90
CA LYS A 131 1.86 8.46 -20.82
C LYS A 131 1.55 9.80 -20.15
N CYS A 132 2.57 10.45 -19.59
CA CYS A 132 2.42 11.85 -19.17
C CYS A 132 1.91 12.71 -20.33
N GLY A 133 1.06 13.68 -20.01
CA GLY A 133 0.54 14.61 -20.99
C GLY A 133 1.65 15.49 -21.57
N ASP A 134 1.40 16.05 -22.74
CA ASP A 134 2.36 16.88 -23.46
C ASP A 134 2.92 18.00 -22.57
N GLY A 135 4.25 18.14 -22.57
CA GLY A 135 4.97 19.10 -21.73
C GLY A 135 5.26 18.65 -20.30
N TRP A 136 4.83 17.43 -19.91
CA TRP A 136 5.08 16.86 -18.59
C TRP A 136 5.85 15.55 -18.65
N TYR A 137 6.69 15.31 -17.66
CA TYR A 137 7.50 14.10 -17.57
C TYR A 137 7.82 13.70 -16.12
N GLY A 138 8.52 12.56 -15.98
CA GLY A 138 9.05 12.11 -14.71
C GLY A 138 8.02 11.40 -13.83
N LEU A 139 8.34 11.23 -12.55
CA LEU A 139 7.47 10.54 -11.60
C LEU A 139 6.17 11.35 -11.38
N ASN A 140 5.03 10.69 -11.45
CA ASN A 140 3.70 11.31 -11.35
C ASN A 140 3.45 12.46 -12.34
N CYS A 141 4.22 12.55 -13.42
CA CYS A 141 4.14 13.64 -14.40
C CYS A 141 4.26 15.03 -13.76
N SER A 142 5.09 15.17 -12.72
CA SER A 142 5.20 16.41 -11.95
C SER A 142 6.24 17.39 -12.49
N GLN A 143 7.04 16.99 -13.48
CA GLN A 143 8.11 17.82 -14.03
C GLN A 143 7.66 18.44 -15.34
N GLN A 144 7.85 19.74 -15.48
CA GLN A 144 7.57 20.47 -16.72
C GLN A 144 8.81 20.50 -17.61
N CYS A 145 8.58 20.32 -18.90
CA CYS A 145 9.63 20.43 -19.89
C CYS A 145 10.11 21.88 -19.99
N LYS A 146 11.44 22.06 -19.93
CA LYS A 146 12.06 23.38 -19.78
C LYS A 146 12.22 24.15 -21.10
N GLY A 147 11.82 23.60 -22.24
CA GLY A 147 12.02 24.22 -23.55
C GLY A 147 10.98 23.78 -24.59
N HIS A 148 11.00 24.48 -25.72
CA HIS A 148 10.27 24.08 -26.93
C HIS A 148 11.17 23.16 -27.73
N CYS A 149 10.84 21.86 -27.79
CA CYS A 149 11.55 20.99 -28.70
C CYS A 149 11.31 21.46 -30.14
N ARG A 150 12.30 21.20 -31.00
CA ARG A 150 12.27 21.56 -32.41
C ARG A 150 11.00 21.05 -33.09
N ASP A 151 10.52 21.85 -34.06
CA ASP A 151 9.35 21.54 -34.90
C ASP A 151 8.05 21.30 -34.10
N GLY A 152 7.93 21.87 -32.89
CA GLY A 152 6.75 21.73 -32.04
C GLY A 152 6.63 20.34 -31.41
N ALA A 153 7.71 19.54 -31.41
CA ALA A 153 7.74 18.26 -30.75
C ALA A 153 7.54 18.39 -29.23
N THR A 154 6.99 17.36 -28.62
CA THR A 154 6.93 17.23 -27.17
C THR A 154 8.20 16.57 -26.66
N CYS A 155 8.70 17.03 -25.52
CA CYS A 155 9.75 16.36 -24.77
C CYS A 155 9.39 14.89 -24.45
N ASN A 156 10.42 14.08 -24.23
CA ASN A 156 10.26 12.70 -23.82
C ASN A 156 9.55 12.62 -22.46
N HIS A 157 8.41 11.92 -22.42
CA HIS A 157 7.58 11.81 -21.21
C HIS A 157 8.28 11.14 -20.03
N VAL A 158 9.39 10.41 -20.23
CA VAL A 158 10.18 9.78 -19.17
C VAL A 158 11.33 10.68 -18.73
N THR A 159 12.15 11.15 -19.67
CA THR A 159 13.42 11.85 -19.37
C THR A 159 13.31 13.37 -19.40
N GLY A 160 12.27 13.92 -20.01
CA GLY A 160 12.09 15.36 -20.24
C GLY A 160 12.99 15.93 -21.33
N GLN A 161 13.76 15.09 -22.03
CA GLN A 161 14.69 15.52 -23.08
C GLN A 161 14.01 15.63 -24.44
N CYS A 162 14.51 16.53 -25.28
CA CYS A 162 14.13 16.63 -26.69
C CYS A 162 15.11 15.78 -27.51
N ASP A 163 14.69 14.58 -27.94
CA ASP A 163 15.57 13.63 -28.64
C ASP A 163 16.15 14.19 -29.97
N LYS A 164 15.58 15.29 -30.49
CA LYS A 164 15.99 15.95 -31.75
C LYS A 164 16.40 17.42 -31.59
N GLY A 165 16.65 17.87 -30.35
CA GLY A 165 16.92 19.27 -30.02
C GLY A 165 15.65 20.04 -29.68
#